data_AF-A0A933WNB1-F1
#
_entry.id   AF-A0A933WNB1-F1
#
_cell.length_a   1.000
_cell.length_b   1.000
_cell.length_c   1.000
_cell.angle_alpha   90.00
_cell.angle_beta   90.00
_cell.angle_gamma   90.00
#
_symmetry.space_group_name_H-M   'P 1'
#
loop_
_entity.id
_entity.type
_entity.pdbx_description
1 polymer ?
#
loop_
_entity_poly.entity_id
_entity_poly.type
_entity_poly.pdbx_seq_one_letter_code
_entity_poly.pdbx_strand_id
1 'polypeptide(L)'
;MALGELKGGIDPAGADEHWKTARTSLARIQKAFSQKGFSPDLFFVGAAIENSMADEIWDQLKKGTLSNAANLTNADQVASLCGWLCGLYIGCACRKTSIVP
;
A
#
# COMPACT_ATOMS: atom_id res chain seq x y z
N MET A 1 13.50 -3.39 2.34
CA MET A 1 12.75 -3.08 3.58
C MET A 1 11.53 -2.28 3.18
N ALA A 2 10.35 -2.63 3.71
CA ALA A 2 9.09 -1.97 3.36
C ALA A 2 8.46 -1.29 4.58
N LEU A 3 7.75 -0.19 4.35
CA LEU A 3 6.96 0.55 5.33
C LEU A 3 5.55 0.71 4.77
N GLY A 4 4.53 0.59 5.61
CA GLY A 4 3.17 0.65 5.10
C GLY A 4 2.14 1.01 6.15
N GLU A 5 0.95 1.34 5.66
CA GLU A 5 -0.22 1.68 6.45
C GLU A 5 -1.25 0.55 6.31
N LEU A 6 -1.89 0.17 7.42
CA LEU A 6 -2.96 -0.82 7.47
C LEU A 6 -4.21 -0.21 8.10
N LYS A 7 -5.34 -0.29 7.40
CA LYS A 7 -6.66 0.17 7.86
C LYS A 7 -7.64 -1.01 7.87
N GLY A 8 -7.99 -1.48 9.06
CA GLY A 8 -8.92 -2.60 9.27
C GLY A 8 -10.39 -2.20 9.40
N GLY A 9 -10.71 -0.91 9.30
CA GLY A 9 -12.10 -0.44 9.34
C GLY A 9 -12.88 -0.94 8.13
N ILE A 10 -14.05 -1.52 8.37
CA ILE A 10 -14.95 -2.06 7.33
C ILE A 10 -16.05 -1.08 6.91
N ASP A 11 -16.16 0.07 7.60
CA ASP A 11 -17.16 1.08 7.29
C ASP A 11 -16.74 1.89 6.05
N PRO A 12 -17.50 1.82 4.95
CA PRO A 12 -17.20 2.57 3.73
C PRO A 12 -17.26 4.09 3.93
N ALA A 13 -18.09 4.59 4.85
CA ALA A 13 -18.28 6.03 5.05
C ALA A 13 -17.00 6.73 5.53
N GLY A 14 -16.15 6.02 6.30
CA GLY A 14 -14.86 6.54 6.79
C GLY A 14 -13.67 6.18 5.90
N ALA A 15 -13.86 5.40 4.85
CA ALA A 15 -12.75 4.83 4.07
C ALA A 15 -11.89 5.92 3.42
N ASP A 16 -12.50 6.89 2.74
CA ASP A 16 -11.79 7.98 2.06
C ASP A 16 -10.99 8.87 3.05
N GLU A 17 -11.57 9.19 4.21
CA GLU A 17 -10.89 9.96 5.26
C GLU A 17 -9.68 9.20 5.84
N HIS A 18 -9.86 7.90 6.11
CA HIS A 18 -8.79 7.04 6.58
C HIS A 18 -7.68 6.86 5.55
N TRP A 19 -8.02 6.83 4.26
CA TRP A 19 -7.06 6.82 3.16
C TRP A 19 -6.27 8.12 3.05
N LYS A 20 -6.93 9.29 3.06
CA LYS A 20 -6.25 10.60 3.02
C LYS A 20 -5.24 10.76 4.15
N THR A 21 -5.59 10.24 5.33
CA THR A 21 -4.70 10.20 6.50
C THR A 21 -3.50 9.28 6.24
N ALA A 22 -3.73 8.06 5.76
CA ALA A 22 -2.67 7.11 5.42
C ALA A 22 -1.74 7.64 4.33
N ARG A 23 -2.28 8.21 3.26
CA ARG A 23 -1.53 8.84 2.16
C ARG A 23 -0.61 9.94 2.65
N THR A 24 -1.08 10.78 3.56
CA THR A 24 -0.27 11.83 4.19
C THR A 24 0.85 11.25 5.05
N SER A 25 0.58 10.17 5.79
CA SER A 25 1.59 9.44 6.57
C SER A 25 2.69 8.85 5.68
N LEU A 26 2.31 8.15 4.61
CA LEU A 26 3.24 7.58 3.63
C LEU A 26 4.11 8.65 2.95
N ALA A 27 3.52 9.79 2.60
CA ALA A 27 4.27 10.92 2.03
C ALA A 27 5.31 11.49 3.03
N ARG A 28 4.98 11.53 4.33
CA ARG A 28 5.93 11.95 5.38
C ARG A 28 7.07 10.96 5.52
N ILE A 29 6.79 9.66 5.49
CA ILE A 29 7.79 8.60 5.50
C ILE A 29 8.73 8.77 4.30
N GLN A 30 8.18 8.86 3.08
CA GLN A 30 8.96 9.02 1.87
C GLN A 30 9.90 10.24 1.95
N LYS A 31 9.38 11.38 2.42
CA LYS A 31 10.15 12.62 2.59
C LYS A 31 11.27 12.47 3.63
N ALA A 32 10.99 11.87 4.78
CA ALA A 32 11.98 11.73 5.84
C ALA A 32 13.13 10.80 5.43
N PHE A 33 12.83 9.71 4.73
CA PHE A 33 13.85 8.76 4.26
C PHE A 33 14.66 9.32 3.08
N SER A 34 14.03 10.03 2.14
CA SER A 34 14.73 10.64 1.01
C SER A 34 15.73 11.71 1.45
N GLN A 35 15.42 12.48 2.50
CA GLN A 35 16.36 13.41 3.14
C GLN A 35 17.61 12.74 3.72
N LYS A 36 17.56 11.43 3.96
CA LYS A 36 18.68 10.61 4.44
C LYS A 36 19.29 9.74 3.35
N GLY A 37 18.88 9.90 2.09
CA GLY A 37 19.37 9.12 0.96
C GLY A 37 18.80 7.69 0.87
N PHE A 38 17.71 7.39 1.60
CA PHE A 38 17.04 6.10 1.57
C PHE A 38 15.72 6.16 0.78
N SER A 39 15.35 5.04 0.17
CA SER A 39 14.10 4.88 -0.57
C SER A 39 13.45 3.53 -0.21
N PRO A 40 12.77 3.41 0.95
CA PRO A 40 12.08 2.18 1.32
C PRO A 40 10.88 1.93 0.40
N ASP A 41 10.53 0.66 0.23
CA ASP A 41 9.28 0.28 -0.45
C ASP A 41 8.07 0.72 0.40
N LEU A 42 7.07 1.32 -0.24
CA LEU A 42 5.85 1.76 0.45
C LEU A 42 4.68 0.87 0.07
N PHE A 43 3.81 0.55 1.03
CA PHE A 43 2.59 -0.21 0.74
C PHE A 43 1.37 0.25 1.55
N PHE A 44 0.19 -0.10 1.06
CA PHE A 44 -1.09 0.20 1.73
C PHE A 44 -1.99 -1.05 1.80
N VAL A 45 -2.67 -1.24 2.92
CA VAL A 45 -3.67 -2.28 3.10
C VAL A 45 -4.95 -1.67 3.67
N GLY A 46 -6.09 -1.89 3.01
CA GLY A 46 -7.38 -1.38 3.44
C GLY A 46 -8.46 -2.46 3.45
N ALA A 47 -9.30 -2.51 4.47
CA ALA A 47 -10.49 -3.37 4.49
C ALA A 47 -11.66 -2.76 3.72
N ALA A 48 -11.91 -1.46 3.92
CA ALA A 48 -12.83 -0.67 3.09
C ALA A 48 -12.04 0.15 2.06
N ILE A 49 -12.26 -0.13 0.77
CA ILE A 49 -11.66 0.58 -0.36
C ILE A 49 -12.79 0.96 -1.33
N GLU A 50 -13.09 2.26 -1.39
CA GLU A 50 -14.05 2.83 -2.33
C GLU A 50 -13.43 3.06 -3.72
N ASN A 51 -14.25 3.19 -4.76
CA ASN A 51 -13.77 3.33 -6.14
C ASN A 51 -12.81 4.51 -6.34
N SER A 52 -13.15 5.69 -5.81
CA SER A 52 -12.28 6.88 -5.92
C SER A 52 -10.92 6.67 -5.24
N MET A 53 -10.91 5.95 -4.12
CA MET A 53 -9.67 5.58 -3.43
C MET A 53 -8.87 4.57 -4.25
N ALA A 54 -9.55 3.56 -4.83
CA ALA A 54 -8.91 2.55 -5.66
C ALA A 54 -8.18 3.18 -6.86
N ASP A 55 -8.81 4.16 -7.51
CA ASP A 55 -8.21 4.92 -8.62
C ASP A 55 -6.93 5.66 -8.17
N GLU A 56 -6.97 6.33 -7.02
CA GLU A 56 -5.78 7.00 -6.47
C GLU A 56 -4.66 6.02 -6.11
N ILE A 57 -4.99 4.89 -5.48
CA ILE A 57 -4.01 3.85 -5.14
C ILE A 57 -3.41 3.28 -6.43
N TRP A 58 -4.23 3.00 -7.44
CA TRP A 58 -3.78 2.49 -8.73
C TRP A 58 -2.84 3.45 -9.45
N ASP A 59 -3.14 4.75 -9.43
CA ASP A 59 -2.26 5.76 -9.99
C ASP A 59 -0.92 5.84 -9.25
N GLN A 60 -0.90 5.67 -7.94
CA GLN A 60 0.33 5.61 -7.16
C GLN A 60 1.17 4.35 -7.46
N LEU A 61 0.52 3.21 -7.68
CA LEU A 61 1.17 1.96 -8.09
C LEU A 61 1.81 2.08 -9.49
N LYS A 62 1.11 2.74 -10.44
CA LYS A 62 1.63 3.03 -11.79
C LYS A 62 2.81 4.00 -11.74
N LYS A 63 2.72 5.05 -10.91
CA LYS A 63 3.80 6.03 -10.71
C LYS A 63 4.99 5.48 -9.93
N GLY A 64 4.82 4.35 -9.22
CA GLY A 64 5.85 3.77 -8.36
C GLY A 64 6.06 4.53 -7.04
N THR A 65 5.15 5.45 -6.68
CA THR A 65 5.15 6.08 -5.35
C THR A 65 4.66 5.12 -4.28
N LEU A 66 3.89 4.10 -4.69
CA LEU A 66 3.51 2.95 -3.88
C LEU A 66 4.05 1.69 -4.57
N SER A 67 4.74 0.82 -3.82
CA SER A 67 5.34 -0.41 -4.34
C SER A 67 4.33 -1.55 -4.43
N ASN A 68 3.40 -1.61 -3.47
CA ASN A 68 2.39 -2.66 -3.42
C ASN A 68 1.17 -2.21 -2.61
N ALA A 69 0.01 -2.85 -2.80
CA ALA A 69 -1.13 -2.65 -1.93
C ALA A 69 -2.15 -3.80 -2.02
N ALA A 70 -3.04 -3.93 -1.04
CA ALA A 70 -4.01 -5.03 -0.96
C ALA A 70 -5.32 -4.62 -0.28
N ASN A 71 -6.43 -5.26 -0.68
CA ASN A 71 -7.67 -5.25 0.08
C ASN A 71 -7.61 -6.35 1.15
N LEU A 72 -7.75 -5.96 2.43
CA LEU A 72 -7.68 -6.88 3.58
C LEU A 72 -8.77 -7.95 3.57
N THR A 73 -9.90 -7.69 2.90
CA THR A 73 -11.02 -8.64 2.78
C THR A 73 -10.83 -9.63 1.63
N ASN A 74 -9.80 -9.45 0.79
CA ASN A 74 -9.45 -10.37 -0.29
C ASN A 74 -8.22 -11.21 0.09
N ALA A 75 -8.45 -12.51 0.37
CA ALA A 75 -7.41 -13.42 0.84
C ALA A 75 -6.24 -13.59 -0.14
N ASP A 76 -6.51 -13.61 -1.46
CA ASP A 76 -5.46 -13.77 -2.48
C ASP A 76 -4.55 -12.55 -2.54
N GLN A 77 -5.12 -11.35 -2.43
CA GLN A 77 -4.34 -10.11 -2.39
C GLN A 77 -3.47 -10.04 -1.12
N VAL A 78 -4.02 -10.42 0.03
CA VAL A 78 -3.26 -10.48 1.29
C VAL A 78 -2.13 -11.52 1.20
N ALA A 79 -2.41 -12.72 0.68
CA ALA A 79 -1.41 -13.76 0.50
C ALA A 79 -0.29 -13.31 -0.46
N SER A 80 -0.64 -12.67 -1.57
CA SER A 80 0.33 -12.09 -2.52
C SER A 80 1.19 -11.01 -1.87
N LEU A 81 0.57 -10.10 -1.09
CA LEU A 81 1.30 -9.07 -0.35
C LEU A 81 2.26 -9.67 0.68
N CYS A 82 1.83 -10.68 1.45
CA CYS A 82 2.69 -11.39 2.41
C CYS A 82 3.86 -12.07 1.69
N GLY A 83 3.60 -12.74 0.57
CA GLY A 83 4.65 -13.34 -0.25
C GLY A 83 5.67 -12.31 -0.75
N TRP A 84 5.21 -11.14 -1.19
CA TRP A 84 6.07 -10.02 -1.55
C TRP A 84 6.91 -9.52 -0.36
N LEU A 85 6.28 -9.30 0.80
CA LEU A 85 6.99 -8.86 2.03
C LEU A 85 8.08 -9.85 2.43
N CYS A 86 7.81 -11.16 2.42
CA CYS A 86 8.81 -12.19 2.68
C CYS A 86 9.91 -12.22 1.61
N GLY A 87 9.56 -12.03 0.34
CA GLY A 87 10.51 -11.99 -0.78
C GLY A 87 11.51 -10.83 -0.72
N LEU A 88 11.12 -9.69 -0.13
CA LEU A 88 12.02 -8.55 0.09
C LEU A 88 13.22 -8.89 1.00
N TYR A 89 13.06 -9.85 1.92
CA TYR A 89 14.15 -10.29 2.79
C TYR A 89 15.07 -11.32 2.12
N ILE A 90 14.58 -12.01 1.08
CA ILE A 90 15.27 -13.12 0.42
C ILE A 90 15.97 -12.66 -0.87
N GLY A 91 15.81 -11.39 -1.27
CA GLY A 91 16.38 -10.84 -2.51
C GLY A 91 15.64 -11.27 -3.79
N CYS A 92 14.44 -11.80 -3.66
CA CYS A 92 13.61 -12.28 -4.76
C CYS A 92 12.25 -11.57 -4.73
N ALA A 93 12.21 -10.29 -5.10
CA ALA A 93 10.98 -9.51 -5.11
C ALA A 93 10.51 -9.27 -6.55
N CYS A 94 9.76 -10.22 -7.11
CA CYS A 94 8.99 -9.99 -8.33
C CYS A 94 7.56 -10.52 -8.14
N ARG A 95 6.63 -9.60 -7.85
CA ARG A 95 5.17 -9.64 -8.10
C ARG A 95 4.55 -8.40 -7.44
N LYS A 96 4.05 -7.46 -8.25
CA LYS A 96 3.18 -6.37 -7.75
C LYS A 96 1.80 -6.98 -7.54
N THR A 97 1.19 -6.78 -6.37
CA THR A 97 -0.20 -7.19 -6.14
C THR A 97 -1.11 -6.13 -6.75
N SER A 98 -2.06 -6.55 -7.60
CA SER A 98 -3.09 -5.65 -8.14
C SER A 98 -4.28 -5.64 -7.19
N ILE A 99 -4.71 -4.45 -6.75
CA ILE A 99 -5.94 -4.28 -5.96
C ILE A 99 -7.18 -4.29 -6.86
N VAL A 100 -7.01 -3.94 -8.12
CA VAL A 100 -8.12 -3.78 -9.07
C VAL A 100 -8.40 -5.15 -9.73
N PRO A 101 -9.68 -5.56 -9.86
CA PRO A 101 -10.04 -6.69 -10.72
C PRO A 101 -9.54 -6.52 -12.16
#